data_AF-A0A969HYB5-F1
#
_entry.id   AF-A0A969HYB5-F1
#
_cell.length_a   1.000
_cell.length_b   1.000
_cell.length_c   1.000
_cell.angle_alpha   90.00
_cell.angle_beta   90.00
_cell.angle_gamma   90.00
#
_symmetry.space_group_name_H-M   'P 1'
#
loop_
_entity.id
_entity.type
_entity.pdbx_description
1 polymer ?
#
loop_
_entity_poly.entity_id
_entity_poly.type
_entity_poly.pdbx_seq_one_letter_code
_entity_poly.pdbx_strand_id
1 'polypeptide(L)'
;MGRLATFSATGLGVATGHDTLQQGLLEAVFRDEVATLGEATMAAKIDLFIEGRHEDLLNTFVILGDPALQLPAISTDDAPRLYLPLVRRLGA
;
A
#
# COMPACT_ATOMS: atom_id res chain seq x y z
N MET A 1 3.51 -20.95 -1.09
CA MET A 1 3.37 -19.49 -0.86
C MET A 1 2.93 -18.86 -2.16
N GLY A 2 1.76 -18.23 -2.21
CA GLY A 2 1.22 -17.57 -3.40
C GLY A 2 1.20 -16.06 -3.21
N ARG A 3 1.44 -15.29 -4.28
CA ARG A 3 1.32 -13.83 -4.31
C ARG A 3 0.34 -13.47 -5.41
N LEU A 4 -0.59 -12.55 -5.13
CA LEU A 4 -1.54 -12.04 -6.12
C LEU A 4 -0.89 -10.99 -7.04
N ALA A 5 0.02 -10.19 -6.49
CA ALA A 5 0.82 -9.22 -7.23
C ALA A 5 2.14 -8.88 -6.50
N THR A 6 3.07 -8.25 -7.23
CA THR A 6 4.28 -7.63 -6.68
C THR A 6 4.58 -6.32 -7.38
N PHE A 7 5.06 -5.33 -6.64
CA PHE A 7 5.61 -4.09 -7.17
C PHE A 7 7.12 -4.08 -6.91
N SER A 8 7.93 -4.13 -7.96
CA SER A 8 9.38 -4.37 -7.83
C SER A 8 10.19 -3.88 -9.02
N ALA A 9 11.47 -3.59 -8.80
CA ALA A 9 12.43 -3.25 -9.84
C ALA A 9 12.75 -4.45 -10.75
N THR A 10 12.90 -4.19 -12.06
CA THR A 10 13.41 -5.14 -13.06
C THR A 10 14.95 -5.10 -13.20
N GLY A 11 15.62 -4.20 -12.49
CA GLY A 11 17.06 -3.98 -12.55
C GLY A 11 17.65 -3.42 -11.25
N LEU A 12 18.89 -2.93 -11.31
CA LEU A 12 19.54 -2.26 -10.18
C LEU A 12 18.87 -0.91 -9.94
N GLY A 13 18.35 -0.70 -8.73
CA GLY A 13 17.81 0.58 -8.30
C GLY A 13 18.56 1.16 -7.11
N VAL A 14 18.42 2.47 -6.90
CA VAL A 14 18.98 3.17 -5.72
C VAL A 14 17.96 3.11 -4.59
N ALA A 15 18.41 2.73 -3.39
CA ALA A 15 17.54 2.52 -2.22
C ALA A 15 16.63 3.73 -1.92
N THR A 16 17.14 4.96 -2.06
CA THR A 16 16.35 6.18 -1.82
C THR A 16 15.16 6.32 -2.75
N GLY A 17 15.28 5.92 -4.02
CA GLY A 17 14.15 5.92 -4.95
C GLY A 17 13.14 4.81 -4.67
N HIS A 18 13.59 3.68 -4.09
CA HIS A 18 12.67 2.64 -3.61
C HIS A 18 11.86 3.12 -2.41
N ASP A 19 12.46 3.92 -1.53
CA ASP A 19 11.77 4.49 -0.36
C ASP A 19 10.64 5.44 -0.81
N THR A 20 10.90 6.33 -1.77
CA THR A 20 9.86 7.22 -2.36
C THR A 20 8.72 6.40 -2.97
N LEU A 21 9.04 5.38 -3.77
CA LEU A 21 8.04 4.51 -4.39
C LEU A 21 7.23 3.71 -3.34
N GLN A 22 7.87 3.22 -2.29
CA GLN A 22 7.20 2.49 -1.22
C GLN A 22 6.28 3.42 -0.42
N GLN A 23 6.74 4.62 -0.10
CA GLN A 23 5.95 5.61 0.64
C GLN A 23 4.71 6.01 -0.15
N GLY A 24 4.86 6.43 -1.41
CA GLY A 24 3.72 6.84 -2.25
C GLY A 24 2.71 5.70 -2.46
N LEU A 25 3.18 4.46 -2.61
CA LEU A 25 2.30 3.29 -2.69
C LEU A 25 1.48 3.13 -1.40
N LEU A 26 2.14 3.15 -0.24
CA LEU A 26 1.49 2.94 1.05
C LEU A 26 0.55 4.10 1.42
N GLU A 27 0.91 5.34 1.09
CA GLU A 27 0.03 6.50 1.27
C GLU A 27 -1.23 6.36 0.39
N ALA A 28 -1.08 6.02 -0.89
CA ALA A 28 -2.23 5.82 -1.77
C ALA A 28 -3.17 4.70 -1.28
N VAL A 29 -2.60 3.60 -0.74
CA VAL A 29 -3.38 2.47 -0.23
C VAL A 29 -4.09 2.81 1.08
N PHE A 30 -3.37 3.34 2.08
CA PHE A 30 -3.86 3.43 3.45
C PHE A 30 -4.42 4.80 3.83
N ARG A 31 -4.07 5.85 3.09
CA ARG A 31 -4.49 7.22 3.37
C ARG A 31 -5.50 7.72 2.34
N ASP A 32 -5.19 7.54 1.05
CA ASP A 32 -6.07 8.00 -0.02
C ASP A 32 -7.12 6.96 -0.42
N GLU A 33 -6.96 5.72 0.08
CA GLU A 33 -7.88 4.61 -0.10
C GLU A 33 -8.27 4.38 -1.57
N VAL A 34 -7.27 4.44 -2.46
CA VAL A 34 -7.49 4.20 -3.89
C VAL A 34 -8.04 2.79 -4.12
N ALA A 35 -8.90 2.64 -5.13
CA ALA A 35 -9.67 1.41 -5.31
C ALA A 35 -8.81 0.25 -5.84
N THR A 36 -7.78 0.55 -6.63
CA THR A 36 -7.00 -0.47 -7.34
C THR A 36 -5.51 -0.40 -7.06
N LEU A 37 -4.85 -1.55 -7.17
CA LEU A 37 -3.39 -1.62 -7.06
C LEU A 37 -2.70 -0.82 -8.17
N GLY A 38 -3.31 -0.73 -9.36
CA GLY A 38 -2.85 0.12 -10.45
C GLY A 38 -2.79 1.60 -10.08
N GLU A 39 -3.85 2.13 -9.45
CA GLU A 39 -3.88 3.52 -8.97
C GLU A 39 -2.79 3.77 -7.91
N ALA A 40 -2.62 2.84 -6.96
CA ALA A 40 -1.58 2.97 -5.94
C ALA A 40 -0.17 3.00 -6.53
N THR A 41 0.12 2.11 -7.49
CA THR A 41 1.44 2.11 -8.15
C THR A 41 1.65 3.32 -9.06
N MET A 42 0.59 3.90 -9.62
CA MET A 42 0.66 5.14 -10.39
C MET A 42 0.97 6.34 -9.47
N ALA A 43 0.31 6.44 -8.32
CA ALA A 43 0.58 7.48 -7.32
C ALA A 43 2.05 7.46 -6.87
N ALA A 44 2.58 6.27 -6.53
CA ALA A 44 3.99 6.08 -6.21
C ALA A 44 4.95 6.63 -7.30
N LYS A 45 4.64 6.37 -8.58
CA LYS A 45 5.44 6.86 -9.70
C LYS A 45 5.31 8.38 -9.90
N ILE A 46 4.15 8.95 -9.62
CA ILE A 46 3.94 10.41 -9.65
C ILE A 46 4.81 11.08 -8.58
N ASP A 47 4.86 10.53 -7.36
CA ASP A 47 5.70 11.07 -6.29
C ASP A 47 7.18 11.04 -6.67
N LEU A 48 7.65 9.91 -7.21
CA LEU A 48 9.02 9.79 -7.72
C LEU A 48 9.30 10.77 -8.86
N PHE A 49 8.34 10.97 -9.77
CA PHE A 49 8.48 11.93 -10.86
C PHE A 49 8.59 13.37 -10.34
N ILE A 50 7.80 13.73 -9.32
CA ILE A 50 7.85 15.05 -8.66
C ILE A 50 9.17 15.26 -7.93
N GLU A 51 9.75 14.21 -7.32
CA GLU A 51 11.07 14.28 -6.69
C GLU A 51 12.18 14.65 -7.70
N GLY A 52 11.99 14.32 -8.98
CA GLY A 52 12.92 14.67 -10.06
C GLY A 52 14.25 13.90 -9.99
N ARG A 53 14.26 12.74 -9.32
CA ARG A 53 15.42 11.86 -9.16
C ARG A 53 15.03 10.42 -9.47
N HIS A 54 16.02 9.59 -9.80
CA HIS A 54 15.82 8.15 -10.02
C HIS A 54 14.81 7.84 -11.13
N GLU A 55 14.81 8.64 -12.21
CA GLU A 55 13.88 8.52 -13.34
C GLU A 55 13.90 7.14 -14.02
N ASP A 56 15.02 6.41 -13.90
CA ASP A 56 15.13 5.02 -14.35
C ASP A 56 14.10 4.12 -13.66
N LEU A 57 13.76 4.39 -12.40
CA LEU A 57 12.77 3.63 -11.63
C LEU A 57 11.33 3.85 -12.13
N LEU A 58 11.02 4.97 -12.81
CA LEU A 58 9.71 5.16 -13.44
C LEU A 58 9.41 4.06 -14.46
N ASN A 59 10.45 3.58 -15.12
CA ASN A 59 10.36 2.57 -16.18
C ASN A 59 10.75 1.16 -15.71
N THR A 60 11.55 1.05 -14.65
CA THR A 60 12.05 -0.25 -14.16
C THR A 60 11.30 -0.77 -12.94
N PHE A 61 10.56 0.05 -12.19
CA PHE A 61 9.66 -0.44 -11.15
C PHE A 61 8.29 -0.77 -11.74
N VAL A 62 7.93 -2.06 -11.70
CA VAL A 62 6.75 -2.59 -12.40
C VAL A 62 5.88 -3.41 -11.46
N ILE A 63 4.60 -3.48 -11.80
CA ILE A 63 3.68 -4.43 -11.22
C ILE A 63 3.76 -5.75 -12.01
N LEU A 64 3.95 -6.87 -11.31
CA LEU A 64 3.72 -8.21 -11.83
C LEU A 64 2.45 -8.74 -11.17
N GLY A 65 1.35 -8.74 -11.91
CA GLY A 65 0.01 -9.05 -11.42
C GLY A 65 -1.04 -8.33 -12.27
N ASP A 66 -2.29 -8.31 -11.80
CA ASP A 66 -3.38 -7.54 -12.42
C ASP A 66 -3.42 -6.12 -11.85
N PRO A 67 -3.20 -5.06 -12.65
CA PRO A 67 -3.36 -3.67 -12.20
C PRO A 67 -4.78 -3.33 -11.75
N ALA A 68 -5.79 -4.02 -12.27
CA ALA A 68 -7.19 -3.85 -11.88
C ALA A 68 -7.55 -4.59 -10.59
N LEU A 69 -6.57 -5.20 -9.90
CA LEU A 69 -6.77 -5.84 -8.61
C LEU A 69 -7.36 -4.82 -7.62
N GLN A 70 -8.58 -5.10 -7.19
CA GLN A 70 -9.30 -4.31 -6.19
C GLN A 70 -8.63 -4.48 -4.83
N LEU A 71 -8.35 -3.35 -4.19
CA LEU A 71 -7.85 -3.32 -2.82
C LEU A 71 -9.03 -3.42 -1.85
N PRO A 72 -8.92 -4.22 -0.77
CA PRO A 72 -9.97 -4.24 0.24
C PRO A 72 -10.15 -2.85 0.83
N ALA A 73 -11.36 -2.31 0.76
CA ALA A 73 -11.71 -1.11 1.49
C ALA A 73 -11.53 -1.37 2.99
N ILE A 74 -10.89 -0.44 3.70
CA ILE A 74 -10.75 -0.53 5.16
C ILE A 74 -12.09 -0.14 5.78
N SER A 75 -13.03 -1.07 5.79
CA SER A 75 -14.34 -0.87 6.41
C SER A 75 -14.17 -0.89 7.93
N THR A 76 -14.57 0.19 8.62
CA THR A 76 -14.60 0.20 10.09
C THR A 76 -15.57 -0.84 10.66
N ASP A 77 -16.50 -1.35 9.84
CA ASP A 77 -17.43 -2.43 10.20
C ASP A 77 -16.75 -3.78 10.43
N ASP A 78 -15.56 -4.00 9.87
CA ASP A 78 -14.72 -5.20 10.10
C ASP A 78 -13.76 -5.04 11.29
N ALA A 79 -13.84 -3.92 12.03
CA ALA A 79 -13.07 -3.75 13.26
C ALA A 79 -13.38 -4.93 14.22
N PRO A 80 -12.35 -5.55 14.82
CA PRO A 80 -12.56 -6.69 15.71
C PRO A 80 -13.54 -6.28 16.80
N ARG A 81 -14.66 -7.01 16.90
CA ARG A 81 -15.65 -6.80 17.96
C ARG A 81 -14.99 -7.09 19.30
N LEU A 82 -14.51 -6.04 19.95
CA LEU A 82 -13.90 -6.11 21.26
C LEU A 82 -15.03 -6.26 22.29
N TYR A 83 -15.20 -7.47 22.83
CA TYR A 83 -16.13 -7.72 23.92
C TYR A 83 -15.41 -7.49 25.25
N LEU A 84 -15.82 -6.46 25.99
CA LEU A 84 -15.37 -6.24 27.36
C LEU A 84 -16.25 -7.03 28.34
N PRO A 85 -15.70 -7.93 29.17
CA PRO A 85 -16.49 -8.60 30.20
C PRO A 85 -16.89 -7.59 31.29
N LEU A 86 -18.19 -7.47 31.55
CA LEU A 86 -18.71 -6.68 32.67
C LEU A 86 -18.47 -7.44 33.98
N VAL A 87 -17.41 -7.08 34.71
CA VAL A 87 -17.18 -7.59 36.07
C VAL A 87 -17.92 -6.72 37.07
N ARG A 88 -19.06 -7.21 37.56
CA ARG A 88 -19.79 -6.60 38.68
C ARG A 88 -19.32 -7.24 39.99
N ARG A 89 -18.61 -6.47 40.83
CA ARG A 89 -18.30 -6.89 42.20
C ARG A 89 -19.56 -6.78 43.06
N LEU A 90 -20.10 -7.90 43.52
CA LEU A 90 -21.10 -7.93 44.58
C LEU A 90 -20.38 -7.71 45.91
N GLY A 91 -20.59 -6.56 46.52
CA GLY A 91 -20.15 -6.30 47.89
C GLY A 91 -21.22 -6.78 48.87
N ALA A 92 -20.85 -7.74 49.71
CA ALA A 92 -21.25 -7.89 51.10
C ALA A 92 -20.32 -8.93 51.75
#